data_AF-A0A1G3KW57-F1
#
_entry.id   AF-A0A1G3KW57-F1
#
_cell.length_a   1.000
_cell.length_b   1.000
_cell.length_c   1.000
_cell.angle_alpha   90.00
_cell.angle_beta   90.00
_cell.angle_gamma   90.00
#
_symmetry.space_group_name_H-M   'P 1'
#
loop_
_entity.id
_entity.type
_entity.pdbx_description
1 polymer ?
#
loop_
_entity_poly.entity_id
_entity_poly.type
_entity_poly.pdbx_seq_one_letter_code
_entity_poly.pdbx_strand_id
1 'polypeptide(L)'
;MLRSLIFATTAALALPMGSTFAQAPAAPMRKADLADRVAGTYQGDIISDARGSSKNGVTIIVTRVGPNKVAIKSSHARIPAVTIPLEKAMDAILAASGPSVFLLDTVRSPDRLDLTIDDASWSGSRVATPTQK
;
A
#
# COMPACT_ATOMS: atom_id res chain seq x y z
N MET A 1 -86.11 -16.98 -0.38
CA MET A 1 -86.19 -16.90 -1.85
C MET A 1 -85.04 -16.05 -2.35
N LEU A 2 -84.39 -16.55 -3.40
CA LEU A 2 -83.07 -16.22 -3.94
C LEU A 2 -82.97 -14.82 -4.56
N ARG A 3 -81.94 -14.03 -4.23
CA ARG A 3 -81.48 -12.86 -5.02
C ARG A 3 -79.95 -12.67 -4.89
N SER A 4 -79.32 -12.56 -6.06
CA SER A 4 -77.89 -12.54 -6.38
C SER A 4 -77.15 -11.24 -5.99
N LEU A 5 -75.82 -11.30 -5.76
CA LEU A 5 -74.77 -10.72 -6.63
C LEU A 5 -73.34 -10.86 -6.03
N ILE A 6 -72.52 -11.66 -6.72
CA ILE A 6 -71.10 -11.55 -7.12
C ILE A 6 -70.22 -10.46 -6.48
N PHE A 7 -69.02 -10.84 -5.98
CA PHE A 7 -67.74 -10.20 -6.33
C PHE A 7 -66.58 -11.21 -6.22
N ALA A 8 -65.79 -11.31 -7.29
CA ALA A 8 -64.59 -12.11 -7.40
C ALA A 8 -63.37 -11.31 -6.94
N THR A 9 -62.43 -11.95 -6.22
CA THR A 9 -61.09 -11.39 -5.99
C THR A 9 -60.04 -12.48 -6.08
N THR A 10 -59.35 -12.49 -7.21
CA THR A 10 -58.12 -13.21 -7.52
C THR A 10 -56.96 -12.50 -6.79
N ALA A 11 -56.19 -13.21 -5.96
CA ALA A 11 -54.95 -12.69 -5.38
C ALA A 11 -53.75 -13.39 -6.02
N ALA A 12 -53.07 -12.69 -6.92
CA ALA A 12 -51.87 -13.15 -7.61
C ALA A 12 -50.60 -12.80 -6.82
N LEU A 13 -49.63 -13.72 -6.88
CA LEU A 13 -48.26 -13.64 -6.38
C LEU A 13 -47.53 -12.32 -6.72
N ALA A 14 -46.72 -11.83 -5.79
CA ALA A 14 -45.60 -10.94 -6.10
C ALA A 14 -44.35 -11.35 -5.30
N LEU A 15 -43.37 -11.91 -6.00
CA LEU A 15 -42.00 -12.13 -5.52
C LEU A 15 -41.24 -10.79 -5.56
N PRO A 16 -40.40 -10.45 -4.56
CA PRO A 16 -39.58 -9.25 -4.63
C PRO A 16 -38.50 -9.40 -5.71
N MET A 17 -38.50 -8.46 -6.64
CA MET A 17 -37.52 -8.30 -7.70
C MET A 17 -36.11 -8.18 -7.11
N GLY A 18 -35.19 -9.02 -7.58
CA GLY A 18 -33.78 -8.94 -7.26
C GLY A 18 -33.17 -7.63 -7.75
N SER A 19 -32.54 -6.89 -6.85
CA SER A 19 -31.72 -5.72 -7.16
C SER A 19 -30.44 -6.19 -7.88
N THR A 20 -30.35 -5.94 -9.18
CA THR A 20 -29.08 -6.05 -9.90
C THR A 20 -28.23 -4.84 -9.57
N PHE A 21 -27.20 -5.03 -8.74
CA PHE A 21 -26.15 -4.04 -8.58
C PHE A 21 -25.43 -3.88 -9.92
N ALA A 22 -25.59 -2.72 -10.56
CA ALA A 22 -24.83 -2.37 -11.75
C ALA A 22 -23.33 -2.33 -11.38
N GLN A 23 -22.58 -3.31 -11.87
CA GLN A 23 -21.13 -3.35 -11.75
C GLN A 23 -20.55 -2.17 -12.55
N ALA A 24 -20.04 -1.15 -11.84
CA ALA A 24 -19.35 -0.04 -12.49
C ALA A 24 -18.18 -0.56 -13.34
N PRO A 25 -17.96 -0.02 -14.55
CA PRO A 25 -16.86 -0.45 -15.42
C PRO A 25 -15.54 -0.30 -14.67
N ALA A 26 -14.74 -1.37 -14.67
CA ALA A 26 -13.43 -1.38 -14.04
C ALA A 26 -12.57 -0.26 -14.65
N ALA A 27 -12.11 0.67 -13.80
CA ALA A 27 -11.22 1.73 -14.23
C ALA A 27 -9.97 1.12 -14.88
N PRO A 28 -9.43 1.74 -15.95
CA PRO A 28 -8.27 1.21 -16.64
C PRO A 28 -7.10 1.03 -15.67
N MET A 29 -6.53 -0.19 -15.67
CA MET A 29 -5.43 -0.55 -14.78
C MET A 29 -4.19 0.28 -15.14
N ARG A 30 -3.83 1.23 -14.27
CA ARG A 30 -2.67 2.10 -14.45
C ARG A 30 -1.39 1.25 -14.48
N LYS A 31 -0.47 1.57 -15.40
CA LYS A 31 0.88 0.99 -15.42
C LYS A 31 1.60 1.30 -14.10
N ALA A 32 2.15 0.25 -13.47
CA ALA A 32 2.93 0.40 -12.25
C ALA A 32 4.15 1.28 -12.49
N ASP A 33 4.37 2.23 -11.57
CA ASP A 33 5.50 3.16 -11.56
C ASP A 33 6.54 2.78 -10.50
N LEU A 34 7.59 3.60 -10.35
CA LEU A 34 8.67 3.32 -9.39
C LEU A 34 8.16 3.33 -7.95
N ALA A 35 7.28 4.27 -7.62
CA ALA A 35 6.71 4.36 -6.29
C ALA A 35 5.82 3.15 -5.98
N ASP A 36 5.08 2.61 -6.94
CA ASP A 36 4.32 1.36 -6.74
C ASP A 36 5.21 0.16 -6.46
N ARG A 37 6.40 0.10 -7.07
CA ARG A 37 7.33 -1.01 -6.86
C ARG A 37 7.88 -1.05 -5.44
N VAL A 38 8.03 0.11 -4.81
CA VAL A 38 8.64 0.20 -3.48
C VAL A 38 7.63 0.47 -2.37
N ALA A 39 6.40 0.91 -2.69
CA ALA A 39 5.36 1.13 -1.69
C ALA A 39 5.07 -0.14 -0.89
N GLY A 40 4.84 0.02 0.41
CA GLY A 40 4.50 -1.08 1.31
C GLY A 40 5.10 -0.91 2.71
N THR A 41 4.93 -1.96 3.52
CA THR A 41 5.42 -2.01 4.90
C THR A 41 6.65 -2.89 4.96
N TYR A 42 7.67 -2.43 5.67
CA TYR A 42 8.91 -3.13 5.89
C TYR A 42 9.21 -3.21 7.38
N GLN A 43 9.83 -4.30 7.79
CA GLN A 43 10.27 -4.53 9.16
C GLN A 43 11.76 -4.84 9.18
N GLY A 44 12.47 -4.26 10.14
CA GLY A 44 13.91 -4.39 10.26
C GLY A 44 14.46 -3.57 11.40
N ASP A 45 15.74 -3.23 11.33
CA ASP A 45 16.48 -2.70 12.46
C ASP A 45 17.24 -1.43 12.08
N ILE A 46 17.35 -0.50 13.03
CA ILE A 46 18.35 0.57 12.97
C ILE A 46 19.68 -0.09 13.29
N ILE A 47 20.51 -0.25 12.26
CA ILE A 47 21.81 -0.92 12.35
C ILE A 47 22.90 0.02 12.86
N SER A 48 22.77 1.32 12.59
CA SER A 48 23.71 2.35 13.02
C SER A 48 22.99 3.69 13.20
N ASP A 49 23.35 4.45 14.23
CA ASP A 49 22.84 5.79 14.49
C ASP A 49 23.92 6.68 15.10
N ALA A 50 24.22 7.82 14.48
CA ALA A 50 25.20 8.78 15.00
C ALA A 50 24.79 9.44 16.34
N ARG A 51 23.50 9.40 16.70
CA ARG A 51 22.94 10.08 17.88
C ARG A 51 22.32 9.14 18.91
N GLY A 52 22.49 7.83 18.74
CA GLY A 52 21.78 6.85 19.54
C GLY A 52 22.33 5.43 19.40
N SER A 53 21.63 4.49 20.03
CA SER A 53 21.94 3.07 19.91
C SER A 53 21.11 2.42 18.81
N SER A 54 21.62 1.31 18.27
CA SER A 54 20.87 0.42 17.38
C SER A 54 19.54 -0.01 18.02
N LYS A 55 18.52 -0.21 17.19
CA LYS A 55 17.17 -0.59 17.65
C LYS A 55 16.55 -1.62 16.72
N ASN A 56 16.09 -2.71 17.32
CA ASN A 56 15.45 -3.78 16.56
C ASN A 56 13.94 -3.57 16.41
N GLY A 57 13.36 -4.18 15.37
CA GLY A 57 11.91 -4.24 15.16
C GLY A 57 11.27 -2.91 14.76
N VAL A 58 12.06 -2.02 14.15
CA VAL A 58 11.59 -0.74 13.61
C VAL A 58 10.85 -0.99 12.29
N THR A 59 9.65 -0.44 12.20
CA THR A 59 8.77 -0.57 11.02
C THR A 59 8.89 0.68 10.17
N ILE A 60 9.09 0.49 8.87
CA ILE A 60 9.08 1.55 7.87
C ILE A 60 7.88 1.37 6.96
N ILE A 61 7.10 2.42 6.78
CA ILE A 61 5.99 2.48 5.82
C ILE A 61 6.40 3.40 4.68
N VAL A 62 6.45 2.84 3.47
CA VAL A 62 6.72 3.56 2.23
C VAL A 62 5.41 3.80 1.51
N THR A 63 5.00 5.06 1.37
CA THR A 63 3.74 5.45 0.73
C THR A 63 4.01 6.21 -0.56
N ARG A 64 3.34 5.82 -1.65
CA ARG A 64 3.38 6.56 -2.92
C ARG A 64 2.75 7.93 -2.76
N VAL A 65 3.49 8.98 -3.13
CA VAL A 65 2.98 10.37 -3.20
C VAL A 65 3.14 10.99 -4.60
N GLY A 66 3.77 10.27 -5.52
CA GLY A 66 3.88 10.59 -6.94
C GLY A 66 4.52 9.42 -7.71
N PRO A 67 4.59 9.46 -9.05
CA PRO A 67 5.06 8.32 -9.84
C PRO A 67 6.49 7.85 -9.54
N ASN A 68 7.34 8.80 -9.13
CA ASN A 68 8.72 8.60 -8.75
C ASN A 68 9.00 9.27 -7.40
N LYS A 69 8.03 9.25 -6.49
CA LYS A 69 8.15 9.97 -5.21
C LYS A 69 7.41 9.23 -4.11
N VAL A 70 8.09 9.02 -2.98
CA VAL A 70 7.53 8.29 -1.83
C VAL A 70 7.69 9.08 -0.54
N ALA A 71 6.69 8.97 0.33
CA ALA A 71 6.77 9.40 1.72
C ALA A 71 7.19 8.21 2.59
N ILE A 72 8.16 8.44 3.47
CA ILE A 72 8.67 7.48 4.43
C ILE A 72 8.15 7.86 5.80
N LYS A 73 7.59 6.88 6.52
CA LYS A 73 7.21 7.01 7.92
C LYS A 73 7.82 5.86 8.72
N SER A 74 8.38 6.17 9.88
CA SER A 74 8.94 5.17 10.80
C SER A 74 8.09 5.03 12.06
N SER A 75 8.09 3.84 12.65
CA SER A 75 7.58 3.61 14.01
C SER A 75 8.52 4.14 15.09
N HIS A 76 9.77 4.46 14.75
CA HIS A 76 10.75 5.01 15.68
C HIS A 76 11.00 6.49 15.39
N ALA A 77 10.78 7.33 16.42
CA ALA A 77 10.95 8.78 16.35
C ALA A 77 12.33 9.27 15.87
N ARG A 78 13.36 8.43 15.93
CA ARG A 78 14.71 8.75 15.46
C ARG A 78 14.77 8.94 13.95
N ILE A 79 13.93 8.24 13.18
CA ILE A 79 13.85 8.38 11.73
C ILE A 79 12.66 9.31 11.44
N PRO A 80 12.90 10.58 11.08
CA PRO A 80 11.82 11.51 10.79
C PRO A 80 11.06 11.11 9.53
N ALA A 81 9.83 11.61 9.41
CA ALA A 81 9.07 11.47 8.18
C ALA A 81 9.69 12.36 7.08
N VAL A 82 9.99 11.78 5.93
CA VAL A 82 10.60 12.48 4.79
C VAL A 82 9.94 12.08 3.49
N THR A 83 10.07 12.92 2.48
CA THR A 83 9.64 12.57 1.11
C THR A 83 10.86 12.47 0.21
N ILE A 84 10.99 11.34 -0.47
CA ILE A 84 12.18 11.00 -1.26
C ILE A 84 11.78 10.88 -2.74
N PRO A 85 12.39 11.66 -3.65
CA PRO A 85 12.29 11.41 -5.08
C PRO A 85 13.10 10.16 -5.46
N LEU A 86 12.58 9.36 -6.37
CA LEU A 86 13.14 8.08 -6.77
C LEU A 86 13.62 8.11 -8.21
N GLU A 87 14.65 7.33 -8.48
CA GLU A 87 15.08 6.98 -9.84
C GLU A 87 15.41 5.48 -9.93
N LYS A 88 15.47 4.99 -11.17
CA LYS A 88 15.93 3.64 -11.44
C LYS A 88 17.35 3.70 -11.98
N ALA A 89 18.26 2.97 -11.35
CA ALA A 89 19.64 2.80 -11.81
C ALA A 89 19.94 1.31 -11.94
N MET A 90 20.09 0.84 -13.18
CA MET A 90 20.26 -0.58 -13.50
C MET A 90 19.15 -1.43 -12.87
N ASP A 91 19.50 -2.33 -11.94
CA ASP A 91 18.61 -3.24 -11.23
C ASP A 91 18.18 -2.72 -9.86
N ALA A 92 18.44 -1.45 -9.55
CA ALA A 92 18.07 -0.84 -8.27
C ALA A 92 17.12 0.36 -8.44
N ILE A 93 16.33 0.60 -7.40
CA ILE A 93 15.57 1.84 -7.22
C ILE A 93 16.24 2.62 -6.09
N LEU A 94 16.61 3.86 -6.38
CA LEU A 94 17.44 4.72 -5.53
C LEU A 94 16.76 6.05 -5.21
N ALA A 95 17.25 6.75 -4.18
CA ALA A 95 16.97 8.18 -4.01
C ALA A 95 17.62 8.97 -5.16
N ALA A 96 16.84 9.76 -5.89
CA ALA A 96 17.32 10.57 -7.00
C ALA A 96 18.07 11.83 -6.54
N SER A 97 17.78 12.32 -5.33
CA SER A 97 18.44 13.51 -4.75
C SER A 97 18.15 13.63 -3.26
N GLY A 98 18.87 14.56 -2.62
CA GLY A 98 18.71 14.89 -1.21
C GLY A 98 19.70 14.15 -0.30
N PRO A 99 19.58 14.36 1.03
CA PRO A 99 20.52 13.82 2.01
C PRO A 99 20.23 12.36 2.40
N SER A 100 19.17 11.76 1.87
CA SER A 100 18.72 10.42 2.25
C SER A 100 19.27 9.37 1.31
N VAL A 101 19.71 8.24 1.88
CA VAL A 101 19.93 7.01 1.13
C VAL A 101 18.62 6.23 1.09
N PHE A 102 18.22 5.81 -0.11
CA PHE A 102 17.15 4.87 -0.36
C PHE A 102 17.68 3.86 -1.36
N LEU A 103 17.68 2.57 -1.02
CA LEU A 103 18.17 1.52 -1.89
C LEU A 103 17.28 0.28 -1.80
N LEU A 104 16.75 -0.13 -2.95
CA LEU A 104 16.08 -1.41 -3.14
C LEU A 104 16.65 -2.07 -4.40
N ASP A 105 17.36 -3.19 -4.24
CA ASP A 105 17.83 -4.02 -5.35
C ASP A 105 16.68 -4.91 -5.83
N THR A 106 16.19 -4.67 -7.04
CA THR A 106 14.99 -5.31 -7.59
C THR A 106 15.22 -6.74 -8.08
N VAL A 107 16.46 -7.23 -8.08
CA VAL A 107 16.81 -8.55 -8.62
C VAL A 107 17.36 -9.47 -7.54
N ARG A 108 18.42 -9.04 -6.82
CA ARG A 108 19.09 -9.88 -5.82
C ARG A 108 18.36 -9.92 -4.50
N SER A 109 17.65 -8.85 -4.15
CA SER A 109 16.94 -8.74 -2.87
C SER A 109 15.69 -7.86 -3.02
N PRO A 110 14.70 -8.28 -3.83
CA PRO A 110 13.58 -7.44 -4.26
C PRO A 110 12.70 -6.92 -3.11
N ASP A 111 12.77 -7.57 -1.95
CA ASP A 111 12.02 -7.20 -0.75
C ASP A 111 12.87 -6.49 0.31
N ARG A 112 14.19 -6.37 0.12
CA ARG A 112 15.08 -5.70 1.06
C ARG A 112 15.14 -4.21 0.76
N LEU A 113 15.02 -3.40 1.80
CA LEU A 113 15.15 -1.95 1.75
C LEU A 113 16.24 -1.51 2.72
N ASP A 114 17.19 -0.74 2.20
CA ASP A 114 18.18 0.00 2.99
C ASP A 114 17.85 1.49 2.96
N LEU A 115 17.84 2.11 4.14
CA LEU A 115 17.60 3.53 4.31
C LEU A 115 18.72 4.17 5.14
N THR A 116 19.08 5.39 4.81
CA THR A 116 19.74 6.29 5.77
C THR A 116 19.04 7.63 5.73
N ILE A 117 18.51 8.06 6.87
CA ILE A 117 17.79 9.33 7.01
C ILE A 117 18.32 9.99 8.27
N ASP A 118 18.80 11.23 8.12
CA ASP A 118 19.23 12.06 9.24
C ASP A 118 20.26 11.31 10.13
N ASP A 119 21.27 10.69 9.51
CA ASP A 119 22.34 9.90 10.12
C ASP A 119 21.92 8.63 10.90
N ALA A 120 20.69 8.14 10.69
CA ALA A 120 20.26 6.82 11.15
C ALA A 120 20.13 5.87 9.96
N SER A 121 20.94 4.80 9.97
CA SER A 121 20.89 3.73 8.97
C SER A 121 19.99 2.60 9.44
N TRP A 122 19.06 2.21 8.58
CA TRP A 122 18.09 1.16 8.82
C TRP A 122 18.10 0.16 7.66
N SER A 123 17.96 -1.13 7.97
CA SER A 123 17.87 -2.20 6.99
C SER A 123 16.74 -3.13 7.38
N GLY A 124 15.91 -3.52 6.41
CA GLY A 124 14.83 -4.47 6.66
C GLY A 124 14.23 -5.05 5.40
N SER A 125 13.21 -5.89 5.59
CA SER A 125 12.53 -6.61 4.51
C SER A 125 11.05 -6.32 4.50
N ARG A 126 10.45 -6.39 3.30
CA ARG A 126 9.01 -6.21 3.09
C ARG A 126 8.24 -7.26 3.86
N VAL A 127 7.22 -6.83 4.57
CA VAL A 127 6.26 -7.72 5.22
C VAL A 127 5.19 -8.08 4.19
N ALA A 128 4.94 -9.37 3.99
CA ALA A 128 3.86 -9.81 3.12
C ALA A 128 2.52 -9.23 3.64
N THR A 129 1.76 -8.56 2.77
CA THR A 129 0.37 -8.25 3.08
C THR A 129 -0.34 -9.58 3.30
N PRO A 130 -1.00 -9.83 4.46
CA PRO A 130 -1.71 -11.07 4.66
C PRO A 130 -2.78 -11.20 3.56
N THR A 131 -2.64 -12.19 2.69
CA THR A 131 -3.70 -12.57 1.76
C THR A 131 -4.87 -13.02 2.63
N GLN A 132 -5.96 -12.23 2.69
CA GLN A 132 -7.21 -12.71 3.26
C GLN A 132 -7.58 -13.99 2.52
N LYS A 133 -7.62 -15.11 3.26
CA LYS A 133 -8.17 -16.39 2.79
C LYS A 133 -9.68 -16.30 2.72
#